data_AF-A0AAD9JB82-F1
#
_entry.id   AF-A0AAD9JB82-F1
#
_cell.length_a   1.000
_cell.length_b   1.000
_cell.length_c   1.000
_cell.angle_alpha   90.00
_cell.angle_beta   90.00
_cell.angle_gamma   90.00
#
_symmetry.space_group_name_H-M   'P 1'
#
loop_
_entity.id
_entity.type
_entity.pdbx_description
1 polymer ?
#
loop_
_entity_poly.entity_id
_entity_poly.type
_entity_poly.pdbx_seq_one_letter_code
_entity_poly.pdbx_strand_id
1 'polypeptide(L)'
;MLKSRHVILYTLCFVAVVCGQLTKSPENVAGLVGSSATLRCAGTDLSWEEYVSDPTGSAVTISFQATVVEPNKYDLITEPTGTYDLTIKSIELTQGGRYKCKAFLDPTSYTYAQVITFSAFDPTCTSNTTNNEAVEGQYIEYSCERKYQGNLTPKMKWRDLSSGEDVKAKDESSAGTVKFSFVVEMKPSHNGDSFTCQTYFDKPQSRYGVADNIPINNNAFNVLYTSQRLNVYCKY
;
A
#
# COMPACT_ATOMS: atom_id res chain seq x y z
N MET A 1 32.87 -37.13 66.51
CA MET A 1 32.11 -37.43 65.27
C MET A 1 31.66 -36.10 64.65
N LEU A 2 32.43 -35.55 63.69
CA LEU A 2 31.98 -34.40 62.88
C LEU A 2 31.59 -34.91 61.49
N LYS A 3 30.32 -34.79 61.13
CA LYS A 3 29.80 -35.20 59.82
C LYS A 3 29.93 -34.00 58.87
N SER A 4 30.95 -34.05 58.02
CA SER A 4 31.16 -33.11 56.92
C SER A 4 30.03 -33.25 55.89
N ARG A 5 29.26 -32.18 55.67
CA ARG A 5 28.24 -32.11 54.62
C ARG A 5 28.85 -31.38 53.42
N HIS A 6 29.14 -32.14 52.37
CA HIS A 6 29.51 -31.60 51.07
C HIS A 6 28.24 -31.08 50.40
N VAL A 7 28.17 -29.77 50.21
CA VAL A 7 27.13 -29.12 49.39
C VAL A 7 27.65 -29.10 47.97
N ILE A 8 27.12 -29.97 47.12
CA ILE A 8 27.39 -29.97 45.68
C ILE A 8 26.49 -28.90 45.06
N LEU A 9 27.08 -27.76 44.68
CA LEU A 9 26.41 -26.72 43.93
C LEU A 9 26.31 -27.17 42.46
N TYR A 10 25.12 -27.57 42.03
CA TYR A 10 24.84 -27.77 40.61
C TYR A 10 24.64 -26.39 39.95
N THR A 11 25.66 -25.91 39.26
CA THR A 11 25.54 -24.73 38.40
C THR A 11 24.71 -25.09 37.18
N LEU A 12 23.41 -24.79 37.22
CA LEU A 12 22.53 -24.81 36.07
C LEU A 12 22.99 -23.74 35.08
N CYS A 13 23.67 -24.18 34.01
CA CYS A 13 23.98 -23.35 32.87
C CYS A 13 22.68 -23.11 32.10
N PHE A 14 21.99 -22.00 32.37
CA PHE A 14 20.92 -21.51 31.51
C PHE A 14 21.56 -21.10 30.19
N VAL A 15 21.49 -21.96 29.18
CA VAL A 15 21.67 -21.54 27.79
C VAL A 15 20.48 -20.63 27.49
N ALA A 16 20.69 -19.32 27.58
CA ALA A 16 19.74 -18.36 27.08
C ALA A 16 19.62 -18.63 25.57
N VAL A 17 18.57 -19.33 25.17
CA VAL A 17 18.15 -19.39 23.77
C VAL A 17 17.83 -17.94 23.42
N VAL A 18 18.73 -17.29 22.69
CA VAL A 18 18.48 -15.98 22.11
C VAL A 18 17.40 -16.21 21.07
N CYS A 19 16.15 -16.06 21.49
CA CYS A 19 15.00 -16.17 20.62
C CYS A 19 15.07 -15.04 19.61
N GLY A 20 14.83 -15.32 18.33
CA GLY A 20 14.90 -14.29 17.30
C GLY A 20 13.81 -13.25 17.52
N GLN A 21 14.17 -11.98 17.67
CA GLN A 21 13.21 -10.92 18.02
C GLN A 21 13.08 -9.89 16.90
N LEU A 22 11.83 -9.52 16.61
CA LEU A 22 11.50 -8.33 15.83
C LEU A 22 11.67 -7.09 16.69
N THR A 23 12.42 -6.11 16.18
CA THR A 23 12.60 -4.79 16.79
C THR A 23 11.87 -3.69 16.02
N LYS A 24 11.54 -3.92 14.75
CA LYS A 24 10.75 -3.00 13.92
C LYS A 24 9.84 -3.74 12.96
N SER A 25 8.56 -3.37 12.97
CA SER A 25 7.57 -3.83 12.00
C SER A 25 7.61 -3.03 10.70
N PRO A 26 7.35 -3.68 9.55
CA PRO A 26 7.16 -2.99 8.29
C PRO A 26 5.86 -2.21 8.28
N GLU A 27 5.83 -1.24 7.39
CA GLU A 27 4.70 -0.37 7.13
C GLU A 27 4.01 -0.79 5.83
N ASN A 28 2.71 -0.58 5.74
CA ASN A 28 1.97 -0.69 4.49
C ASN A 28 2.50 0.33 3.49
N VAL A 29 2.61 -0.07 2.23
CA VAL A 29 3.11 0.78 1.14
C VAL A 29 2.16 0.69 -0.04
N ALA A 30 2.16 1.74 -0.86
CA ALA A 30 1.49 1.72 -2.14
C ALA A 30 2.44 2.16 -3.25
N GLY A 31 2.31 1.57 -4.44
CA GLY A 31 3.20 1.82 -5.56
C GLY A 31 2.51 1.69 -6.91
N LEU A 32 3.07 2.36 -7.92
CA LEU A 32 2.66 2.21 -9.32
C LEU A 32 3.37 1.02 -9.95
N VAL A 33 2.74 0.39 -10.94
CA VAL A 33 3.42 -0.60 -11.78
C VAL A 33 4.69 0.00 -12.39
N GLY A 34 5.79 -0.76 -12.35
CA GLY A 34 7.12 -0.35 -12.80
C GLY A 34 7.94 0.46 -11.79
N SER A 35 7.34 0.93 -10.69
CA SER A 35 8.09 1.56 -9.59
C SER A 35 8.71 0.52 -8.65
N SER A 36 9.45 0.95 -7.63
CA SER A 36 9.91 0.09 -6.54
C SER A 36 9.25 0.47 -5.21
N ALA A 37 9.08 -0.49 -4.32
CA ALA A 37 8.63 -0.25 -2.95
C ALA A 37 9.50 -1.04 -1.98
N THR A 38 9.82 -0.40 -0.85
CA THR A 38 10.66 -1.00 0.20
C THR A 38 9.84 -1.21 1.46
N LEU A 39 9.78 -2.46 1.91
CA LEU A 39 9.24 -2.86 3.20
C LEU A 39 10.39 -2.96 4.21
N ARG A 40 10.32 -2.13 5.25
CA ARG A 40 11.41 -2.04 6.22
C ARG A 40 11.15 -2.89 7.45
N CYS A 41 12.06 -3.78 7.80
CA CYS A 41 11.91 -4.63 8.97
C CYS A 41 13.24 -4.69 9.73
N ALA A 42 13.19 -4.83 11.06
CA ALA A 42 14.40 -5.00 11.84
C ALA A 42 14.23 -6.03 12.95
N GLY A 43 15.31 -6.74 13.26
CA GLY A 43 15.36 -7.84 14.19
C GLY A 43 16.58 -8.74 13.98
N THR A 44 16.57 -9.91 14.60
CA THR A 44 17.66 -10.89 14.50
C THR A 44 17.25 -12.08 13.64
N ASP A 45 18.09 -12.47 12.69
CA ASP A 45 17.88 -13.63 11.81
C ASP A 45 16.51 -13.62 11.14
N LEU A 46 16.18 -12.54 10.42
CA LEU A 46 14.87 -12.40 9.80
C LEU A 46 14.79 -13.07 8.42
N SER A 47 13.56 -13.30 7.97
CA SER A 47 13.21 -13.82 6.66
C SER A 47 11.92 -13.19 6.16
N TRP A 48 11.76 -13.15 4.83
CA TRP A 48 10.58 -12.62 4.17
C TRP A 48 9.78 -13.71 3.45
N GLU A 49 8.47 -13.60 3.57
CA GLU A 49 7.50 -14.39 2.81
C GLU A 49 6.42 -13.48 2.22
N GLU A 50 5.81 -13.92 1.13
CA GLU A 50 4.59 -13.32 0.59
C GLU A 50 3.44 -14.31 0.53
N TYR A 51 2.23 -13.78 0.40
CA TYR A 51 0.99 -14.54 0.25
C TYR A 51 0.27 -14.16 -1.04
N VAL A 52 1.03 -13.73 -2.05
CA VAL A 52 0.51 -13.07 -3.25
C VAL A 52 0.57 -13.98 -4.46
N SER A 53 1.74 -14.59 -4.73
CA SER A 53 1.94 -15.43 -5.91
C SER A 53 1.20 -16.77 -5.88
N ASP A 54 0.83 -17.27 -4.69
CA ASP A 54 0.11 -18.54 -4.55
C ASP A 54 -1.41 -18.33 -4.43
N PRO A 55 -2.22 -18.79 -5.41
CA PRO A 55 -3.67 -18.63 -5.37
C PRO A 55 -4.35 -19.43 -4.26
N THR A 56 -3.67 -20.41 -3.66
CA THR A 56 -4.15 -21.15 -2.48
C THR A 56 -4.03 -20.35 -1.18
N GLY A 57 -3.32 -19.22 -1.22
CA GLY A 57 -3.02 -18.39 -0.06
C GLY A 57 -1.89 -18.93 0.81
N SER A 58 -1.10 -19.88 0.31
CA SER A 58 0.09 -20.37 1.01
C SER A 58 1.22 -19.34 0.95
N ALA A 59 2.10 -19.40 1.96
CA ALA A 59 3.25 -18.51 2.02
C ALA A 59 4.33 -18.95 1.02
N VAL A 60 4.81 -18.04 0.20
CA VAL A 60 5.95 -18.22 -0.70
C VAL A 60 7.17 -17.55 -0.07
N THR A 61 8.28 -18.28 0.02
CA THR A 61 9.53 -17.76 0.59
C THR A 61 10.19 -16.78 -0.38
N ILE A 62 10.43 -15.55 0.08
CA ILE A 62 11.17 -14.52 -0.67
C ILE A 62 12.64 -14.58 -0.31
N SER A 63 12.93 -14.67 1.00
CA SER A 63 14.29 -14.74 1.49
C SER A 63 14.42 -15.71 2.65
N PHE A 64 15.62 -16.24 2.77
CA PHE A 64 16.05 -17.06 3.88
C PHE A 64 17.31 -16.44 4.46
N GLN A 65 17.22 -15.90 5.67
CA GLN A 65 18.27 -15.05 6.25
C GLN A 65 18.64 -13.92 5.27
N ALA A 66 19.92 -13.81 4.87
CA ALA A 66 20.40 -12.78 3.96
C ALA A 66 20.32 -13.17 2.46
N THR A 67 19.74 -14.33 2.12
CA THR A 67 19.70 -14.84 0.75
C THR A 67 18.31 -14.68 0.14
N VAL A 68 18.24 -14.08 -1.05
CA VAL A 68 17.00 -13.89 -1.82
C VAL A 68 16.80 -15.06 -2.79
N VAL A 69 15.59 -15.61 -2.84
CA VAL A 69 15.22 -16.73 -3.73
C VAL A 69 15.05 -16.26 -5.18
N GLU A 70 14.36 -15.14 -5.39
CA GLU A 70 14.12 -14.54 -6.72
C GLU A 70 14.78 -13.15 -6.83
N PRO A 71 16.11 -13.08 -7.03
CA PRO A 71 16.85 -11.82 -7.03
C PRO A 71 16.48 -10.88 -8.20
N ASN A 72 15.78 -11.38 -9.21
CA ASN A 72 15.25 -10.53 -10.30
C ASN A 72 14.02 -9.72 -9.87
N LYS A 73 13.25 -10.22 -8.89
CA LYS A 73 12.03 -9.56 -8.38
C LYS A 73 12.29 -8.77 -7.10
N TYR A 74 13.25 -9.22 -6.29
CA TYR A 74 13.48 -8.69 -4.97
C TYR A 74 14.95 -8.32 -4.75
N ASP A 75 15.18 -7.26 -4.01
CA ASP A 75 16.45 -6.97 -3.33
C ASP A 75 16.25 -7.08 -1.82
N LEU A 76 17.27 -7.56 -1.12
CA LEU A 76 17.29 -7.57 0.34
C LEU A 76 18.54 -6.83 0.82
N ILE A 77 18.32 -5.77 1.59
CA ILE A 77 19.39 -5.05 2.27
C ILE A 77 19.42 -5.54 3.70
N THR A 78 20.57 -6.10 4.10
CA THR A 78 20.81 -6.52 5.47
C THR A 78 21.93 -5.70 6.08
N GLU A 79 21.74 -5.24 7.32
CA GLU A 79 22.75 -4.53 8.08
C GLU A 79 23.12 -5.28 9.37
N PRO A 80 24.35 -5.16 9.87
CA PRO A 80 24.76 -5.76 11.16
C PRO A 80 23.91 -5.30 12.35
N THR A 81 23.25 -4.15 12.22
CA THR A 81 22.31 -3.56 13.18
C THR A 81 20.98 -4.30 13.26
N GLY A 82 20.76 -5.31 12.41
CA GLY A 82 19.54 -6.12 12.37
C GLY A 82 18.50 -5.61 11.38
N THR A 83 18.84 -4.72 10.44
CA THR A 83 17.93 -4.29 9.38
C THR A 83 17.79 -5.38 8.31
N TYR A 84 16.57 -5.63 7.83
CA TYR A 84 16.22 -6.58 6.77
C TYR A 84 15.18 -5.94 5.84
N ASP A 85 15.62 -4.96 5.07
CA ASP A 85 14.75 -4.18 4.20
C ASP A 85 14.56 -4.91 2.86
N LEU A 86 13.32 -5.29 2.57
CA LEU A 86 12.93 -5.95 1.32
C LEU A 86 12.48 -4.89 0.32
N THR A 87 13.14 -4.82 -0.84
CA THR A 87 12.71 -3.99 -1.96
C THR A 87 12.10 -4.86 -3.05
N ILE A 88 10.86 -4.56 -3.42
CA ILE A 88 10.17 -5.13 -4.57
C ILE A 88 10.57 -4.31 -5.81
N LYS A 89 11.21 -4.95 -6.78
CA LYS A 89 11.68 -4.32 -8.01
C LYS A 89 10.56 -4.24 -9.02
N SER A 90 10.49 -3.13 -9.76
CA SER A 90 9.63 -2.96 -10.94
C SER A 90 8.24 -3.59 -10.74
N ILE A 91 7.54 -3.11 -9.72
CA ILE A 91 6.28 -3.66 -9.21
C ILE A 91 5.34 -4.05 -10.34
N GLU A 92 4.79 -5.25 -10.28
CA GLU A 92 3.70 -5.70 -11.13
C GLU A 92 2.36 -5.51 -10.40
N LEU A 93 1.26 -5.38 -11.15
CA LEU A 93 -0.05 -5.22 -10.56
C LEU A 93 -0.40 -6.43 -9.67
N THR A 94 0.00 -7.63 -10.09
CA THR A 94 -0.21 -8.88 -9.37
C THR A 94 0.55 -8.99 -8.05
N GLN A 95 1.54 -8.14 -7.77
CA GLN A 95 2.31 -8.16 -6.51
C GLN A 95 1.63 -7.39 -5.36
N GLY A 96 0.41 -6.90 -5.56
CA GLY A 96 -0.38 -6.30 -4.48
C GLY A 96 -0.90 -7.38 -3.53
N GLY A 97 -0.57 -7.24 -2.24
CA GLY A 97 -1.05 -8.17 -1.21
C GLY A 97 -0.21 -8.15 0.06
N ARG A 98 -0.18 -9.28 0.76
CA ARG A 98 0.40 -9.40 2.10
C ARG A 98 1.83 -9.93 2.04
N TYR A 99 2.72 -9.23 2.74
CA TYR A 99 4.11 -9.60 2.95
C TYR A 99 4.36 -9.78 4.44
N LYS A 100 5.16 -10.79 4.81
CA LYS A 100 5.46 -11.15 6.19
C LYS A 100 6.96 -11.10 6.42
N CYS A 101 7.36 -10.36 7.45
CA CYS A 101 8.68 -10.43 8.04
C CYS A 101 8.60 -11.31 9.29
N LYS A 102 9.44 -12.34 9.38
CA LYS A 102 9.45 -13.27 10.53
C LYS A 102 10.87 -13.54 11.01
N ALA A 103 11.02 -13.77 12.30
CA ALA A 103 12.25 -14.33 12.85
C ALA A 103 12.39 -15.80 12.42
N PHE A 104 13.57 -16.18 11.98
CA PHE A 104 13.85 -17.52 11.48
C PHE A 104 13.80 -18.56 12.60
N LEU A 105 14.41 -18.24 13.75
CA LEU A 105 14.49 -19.13 14.91
C LEU A 105 13.25 -19.06 15.83
N ASP A 106 12.36 -18.09 15.61
CA ASP A 106 11.10 -17.97 16.33
C ASP A 106 9.93 -17.75 15.36
N PRO A 107 9.22 -18.83 14.98
CA PRO A 107 8.11 -18.72 14.03
C PRO A 107 6.90 -17.97 14.61
N THR A 108 6.87 -17.67 15.92
CA THR A 108 5.82 -16.88 16.56
C THR A 108 6.10 -15.38 16.52
N SER A 109 7.34 -14.99 16.26
CA SER A 109 7.79 -13.61 16.10
C SER A 109 7.71 -13.22 14.62
N TYR A 110 6.56 -12.65 14.25
CA TYR A 110 6.31 -12.17 12.88
C TYR A 110 5.45 -10.92 12.85
N THR A 111 5.49 -10.24 11.70
CA THR A 111 4.70 -9.05 11.42
C THR A 111 4.40 -8.94 9.93
N TYR A 112 3.33 -8.25 9.58
CA TYR A 112 2.81 -8.13 8.23
C TYR A 112 2.74 -6.68 7.76
N ALA A 113 2.98 -6.50 6.47
CA ALA A 113 2.63 -5.28 5.73
C ALA A 113 1.77 -5.63 4.52
N GLN A 114 0.95 -4.68 4.10
CA GLN A 114 0.23 -4.71 2.84
C GLN A 114 0.95 -3.85 1.80
N VAL A 115 1.15 -4.42 0.61
CA VAL A 115 1.60 -3.70 -0.58
C VAL A 115 0.38 -3.50 -1.46
N ILE A 116 0.06 -2.26 -1.80
CA ILE A 116 -1.05 -1.93 -2.68
C ILE A 116 -0.47 -1.46 -4.00
N THR A 117 -0.81 -2.13 -5.07
CA THR A 117 -0.27 -1.84 -6.40
C THR A 117 -1.34 -1.17 -7.24
N PHE A 118 -0.92 -0.21 -8.07
CA PHE A 118 -1.79 0.52 -8.97
C PHE A 118 -1.29 0.40 -10.40
N SER A 119 -2.21 0.34 -11.36
CA SER A 119 -1.86 0.41 -12.79
C SER A 119 -1.03 1.67 -13.09
N ALA A 120 -0.04 1.55 -13.99
CA ALA A 120 0.84 2.65 -14.38
C ALA A 120 0.12 3.76 -15.17
N PHE A 121 -1.01 3.43 -15.80
CA PHE A 121 -1.77 4.34 -16.67
C PHE A 121 -3.02 4.92 -15.99
N ASP A 122 -3.18 4.70 -14.69
CA ASP A 122 -4.36 5.10 -13.93
C ASP A 122 -4.08 6.25 -12.93
N PRO A 123 -5.13 6.99 -12.52
CA PRO A 123 -6.55 6.83 -12.82
C PRO A 123 -6.91 7.30 -14.21
N THR A 124 -7.99 6.73 -14.72
CA THR A 124 -8.67 7.20 -15.92
C THR A 124 -9.80 8.14 -15.49
N CYS A 125 -9.76 9.40 -15.94
CA CYS A 125 -10.85 10.35 -15.73
C CYS A 125 -11.66 10.52 -17.02
N THR A 126 -12.98 10.47 -16.92
CA THR A 126 -13.91 10.59 -18.06
C THR A 126 -15.06 11.55 -17.74
N SER A 127 -15.74 12.01 -18.80
CA SER A 127 -17.00 12.74 -18.69
C SER A 127 -17.97 12.28 -19.77
N ASN A 128 -19.27 12.53 -19.57
CA ASN A 128 -20.31 12.26 -20.57
C ASN A 128 -20.46 13.37 -21.62
N THR A 129 -19.50 14.29 -21.73
CA THR A 129 -19.55 15.39 -22.70
C THR A 129 -19.10 14.93 -24.10
N THR A 130 -19.68 15.53 -25.13
CA THR A 130 -19.23 15.36 -26.53
C THR A 130 -18.26 16.48 -26.86
N ASN A 131 -17.12 16.16 -27.49
CA ASN A 131 -16.09 17.12 -27.90
C ASN A 131 -15.60 18.05 -26.77
N ASN A 132 -15.74 17.61 -25.52
CA ASN A 132 -15.37 18.42 -24.38
C ASN A 132 -16.12 19.78 -24.35
N GLU A 133 -17.38 19.81 -24.75
CA GLU A 133 -18.20 21.04 -24.68
C GLU A 133 -19.39 20.83 -23.75
N ALA A 134 -19.75 21.90 -23.07
CA ALA A 134 -20.77 21.93 -22.02
C ALA A 134 -21.62 23.18 -22.19
N VAL A 135 -22.94 23.03 -22.19
CA VAL A 135 -23.88 24.15 -22.26
C VAL A 135 -24.42 24.45 -20.86
N GLU A 136 -24.72 25.71 -20.58
CA GLU A 136 -25.42 26.10 -19.36
C GLU A 136 -26.73 25.28 -19.19
N GLY A 137 -26.97 24.80 -17.96
CA GLY A 137 -28.10 23.92 -17.62
C GLY A 137 -27.88 22.44 -17.98
N GLN A 138 -26.78 22.08 -18.66
CA GLN A 138 -26.45 20.69 -18.92
C GLN A 138 -25.95 19.98 -17.66
N TYR A 139 -26.37 18.73 -17.46
CA TYR A 139 -25.86 17.87 -16.39
C TYR A 139 -24.68 17.07 -16.92
N ILE A 140 -23.51 17.27 -16.32
CA ILE A 140 -22.30 16.54 -16.67
C ILE A 140 -21.97 15.58 -15.55
N GLU A 141 -21.75 14.33 -15.93
CA GLU A 141 -21.19 13.31 -15.06
C GLU A 141 -19.68 13.24 -15.28
N TYR A 142 -18.93 13.42 -14.20
CA TYR A 142 -17.50 13.16 -14.15
C TYR A 142 -17.26 11.84 -13.44
N SER A 143 -16.30 11.06 -13.94
CA SER A 143 -15.91 9.77 -13.38
C SER A 143 -14.39 9.67 -13.30
N CYS A 144 -13.89 9.10 -12.21
CA CYS A 144 -12.48 8.79 -11.99
C CYS A 144 -12.40 7.34 -11.54
N GLU A 145 -11.61 6.53 -12.24
CA GLU A 145 -11.44 5.11 -11.95
C GLU A 145 -9.98 4.72 -11.91
N ARG A 146 -9.62 3.77 -11.03
CA ARG A 146 -8.26 3.26 -10.88
C ARG A 146 -8.28 1.79 -10.53
N LYS A 147 -7.52 0.99 -11.29
CA LYS A 147 -7.28 -0.42 -10.98
C LYS A 147 -6.21 -0.55 -9.91
N TYR A 148 -6.46 -1.46 -8.98
CA TYR A 148 -5.53 -1.74 -7.89
C TYR A 148 -5.55 -3.23 -7.51
N GLN A 149 -4.52 -3.65 -6.80
CA GLN A 149 -4.41 -4.97 -6.17
C GLN A 149 -3.89 -4.82 -4.74
N GLY A 150 -4.23 -5.78 -3.88
CA GLY A 150 -3.91 -5.78 -2.45
C GLY A 150 -5.12 -5.71 -1.53
N ASN A 151 -4.88 -5.94 -0.24
CA ASN A 151 -5.95 -6.15 0.75
C ASN A 151 -6.48 -4.86 1.39
N LEU A 152 -5.82 -3.72 1.20
CA LEU A 152 -6.36 -2.43 1.63
C LEU A 152 -7.05 -1.77 0.44
N THR A 153 -8.36 -1.58 0.58
CA THR A 153 -9.18 -0.94 -0.46
C THR A 153 -8.93 0.56 -0.46
N PRO A 154 -8.42 1.15 -1.54
CA PRO A 154 -8.33 2.60 -1.70
C PRO A 154 -9.73 3.20 -1.81
N LYS A 155 -9.82 4.47 -1.42
CA LYS A 155 -10.98 5.34 -1.59
C LYS A 155 -10.61 6.51 -2.48
N MET A 156 -11.63 7.19 -3.00
CA MET A 156 -11.45 8.43 -3.75
C MET A 156 -12.31 9.54 -3.17
N LYS A 157 -11.83 10.77 -3.33
CA LYS A 157 -12.61 11.97 -3.10
C LYS A 157 -12.41 12.94 -4.26
N TRP A 158 -13.47 13.66 -4.58
CA TRP A 158 -13.44 14.75 -5.53
C TRP A 158 -13.41 16.07 -4.78
N ARG A 159 -12.60 17.01 -5.27
CA ARG A 159 -12.53 18.36 -4.71
C ARG A 159 -12.61 19.37 -5.83
N ASP A 160 -13.48 20.34 -5.67
CA ASP A 160 -13.51 21.52 -6.53
C ASP A 160 -12.35 22.44 -6.12
N LEU A 161 -11.47 22.76 -7.05
CA LEU A 161 -10.30 23.61 -6.81
C LEU A 161 -10.67 25.09 -6.71
N SER A 162 -11.80 25.51 -7.26
CA SER A 162 -12.26 26.90 -7.21
C SER A 162 -12.84 27.24 -5.84
N SER A 163 -13.75 26.38 -5.33
CA SER A 163 -14.29 26.54 -3.96
C SER A 163 -13.35 25.99 -2.89
N GLY A 164 -12.50 25.03 -3.23
CA GLY A 164 -11.70 24.28 -2.26
C GLY A 164 -12.52 23.26 -1.46
N GLU A 165 -13.77 22.97 -1.84
CA GLU A 165 -14.66 22.06 -1.12
C GLU A 165 -14.69 20.65 -1.74
N ASP A 166 -14.94 19.66 -0.88
CA ASP A 166 -15.12 18.27 -1.34
C ASP A 166 -16.51 18.11 -2.01
N VAL A 167 -16.52 17.48 -3.17
CA VAL A 167 -17.74 17.22 -3.95
C VAL A 167 -18.32 15.87 -3.52
N LYS A 168 -19.64 15.86 -3.30
CA LYS A 168 -20.36 14.61 -2.99
C LYS A 168 -20.38 13.70 -4.22
N ALA A 169 -19.56 12.66 -4.17
CA ALA A 169 -19.45 11.66 -5.21
C ALA A 169 -20.11 10.33 -4.82
N LYS A 170 -20.55 9.58 -5.83
CA LYS A 170 -21.07 8.22 -5.74
C LYS A 170 -19.90 7.24 -5.80
N ASP A 171 -19.83 6.32 -4.82
CA ASP A 171 -18.89 5.19 -4.83
C ASP A 171 -19.46 4.10 -5.73
N GLU A 172 -18.76 3.80 -6.82
CA GLU A 172 -19.08 2.76 -7.80
C GLU A 172 -17.97 1.71 -7.87
N SER A 173 -17.21 1.59 -6.78
CA SER A 173 -16.07 0.69 -6.70
C SER A 173 -16.49 -0.78 -6.79
N SER A 174 -15.62 -1.59 -7.36
CA SER A 174 -15.77 -3.04 -7.46
C SER A 174 -14.44 -3.71 -7.10
N ALA A 175 -14.41 -5.05 -7.03
CA ALA A 175 -13.19 -5.77 -6.67
C ALA A 175 -12.04 -5.40 -7.62
N GLY A 176 -10.94 -4.88 -7.06
CA GLY A 176 -9.75 -4.46 -7.82
C GLY A 176 -9.91 -3.15 -8.61
N THR A 177 -11.03 -2.43 -8.47
CA THR A 177 -11.22 -1.11 -9.11
C THR A 177 -11.89 -0.15 -8.14
N VAL A 178 -11.24 0.98 -7.85
CA VAL A 178 -11.88 2.09 -7.14
C VAL A 178 -12.42 3.07 -8.17
N LYS A 179 -13.69 3.44 -8.07
CA LYS A 179 -14.35 4.32 -9.02
C LYS A 179 -15.34 5.24 -8.33
N PHE A 180 -15.20 6.54 -8.57
CA PHE A 180 -16.07 7.56 -8.00
C PHE A 180 -16.54 8.53 -9.08
N SER A 181 -17.84 8.80 -9.10
CA SER A 181 -18.47 9.72 -10.05
C SER A 181 -19.29 10.79 -9.35
N PHE A 182 -19.45 11.95 -9.97
CA PHE A 182 -20.38 12.98 -9.49
C PHE A 182 -21.04 13.67 -10.67
N VAL A 183 -22.23 14.20 -10.44
CA VAL A 183 -22.99 14.94 -11.44
C VAL A 183 -23.10 16.39 -11.01
N VAL A 184 -22.84 17.31 -11.94
CA VAL A 184 -22.96 18.75 -11.73
C VAL A 184 -23.77 19.39 -12.85
N GLU A 185 -24.69 20.27 -12.48
CA GLU A 185 -25.40 21.14 -13.42
C GLU A 185 -24.50 22.32 -13.80
N MET A 186 -24.27 22.51 -15.09
CA MET A 186 -23.39 23.54 -15.61
C MET A 186 -23.99 24.94 -15.46
N LYS A 187 -23.18 25.86 -14.94
CA LYS A 187 -23.54 27.26 -14.71
C LYS A 187 -22.41 28.15 -15.23
N PRO A 188 -22.68 29.42 -15.56
CA PRO A 188 -21.63 30.35 -15.99
C PRO A 188 -20.50 30.49 -14.96
N SER A 189 -20.82 30.31 -13.67
CA SER A 189 -19.85 30.32 -12.57
C SER A 189 -18.82 29.20 -12.65
N HIS A 190 -19.13 28.09 -13.33
CA HIS A 190 -18.19 26.97 -13.46
C HIS A 190 -17.15 27.19 -14.55
N ASN A 191 -17.19 28.30 -15.29
CA ASN A 191 -16.22 28.60 -16.33
C ASN A 191 -14.80 28.76 -15.77
N GLY A 192 -13.89 27.86 -16.14
CA GLY A 192 -12.50 27.88 -15.66
C GLY A 192 -12.28 27.01 -14.42
N ASP A 193 -13.33 26.39 -13.89
CA ASP A 193 -13.22 25.51 -12.73
C ASP A 193 -12.40 24.26 -13.04
N SER A 194 -11.92 23.63 -11.98
CA SER A 194 -11.14 22.40 -12.08
C SER A 194 -11.49 21.50 -10.91
N PHE A 195 -11.68 20.22 -11.19
CA PHE A 195 -12.00 19.22 -10.19
C PHE A 195 -10.82 18.28 -10.04
N THR A 196 -10.41 17.99 -8.81
CA THR A 196 -9.34 17.03 -8.54
C THR A 196 -9.90 15.74 -7.95
N CYS A 197 -9.48 14.60 -8.50
CA CYS A 197 -9.75 13.28 -7.96
C CYS A 197 -8.51 12.83 -7.16
N GLN A 198 -8.69 12.54 -5.87
CA GLN A 198 -7.62 12.14 -4.97
C GLN A 198 -7.88 10.74 -4.44
N THR A 199 -6.92 9.84 -4.65
CA THR A 199 -6.95 8.50 -4.06
C THR A 199 -6.35 8.54 -2.66
N TYR A 200 -7.00 7.90 -1.68
CA TYR A 200 -6.51 7.80 -0.32
C TYR A 200 -6.87 6.44 0.29
N PHE A 201 -6.45 6.19 1.53
CA PHE A 201 -6.84 5.02 2.29
C PHE A 201 -7.38 5.45 3.66
N ASP A 202 -8.40 4.75 4.14
CA ASP A 202 -8.81 4.85 5.53
C ASP A 202 -7.73 4.25 6.44
N LYS A 203 -7.71 4.66 7.70
CA LYS A 203 -6.80 4.07 8.68
C LYS A 203 -7.10 2.56 8.81
N PRO A 204 -6.12 1.67 8.55
CA PRO A 204 -6.31 0.24 8.75
C PRO A 204 -6.70 -0.07 10.20
N GLN A 205 -7.52 -1.11 10.40
CA GLN A 205 -7.79 -1.60 11.74
C GLN A 205 -6.50 -2.12 12.39
N SER A 206 -6.14 -1.56 13.55
CA SER A 206 -4.97 -1.99 14.31
C SER A 206 -5.14 -3.44 14.76
N ARG A 207 -4.18 -4.29 14.40
CA ARG A 207 -4.12 -5.69 14.79
C ARG A 207 -2.67 -6.03 15.12
N TYR A 208 -2.48 -6.86 16.13
CA TYR A 208 -1.14 -7.28 16.55
C TYR A 208 -0.37 -7.91 15.38
N GLY A 209 0.86 -7.45 15.16
CA GLY A 209 1.70 -7.92 14.06
C GLY A 209 1.21 -7.52 12.67
N VAL A 210 0.32 -6.51 12.54
CA VAL A 210 -0.11 -5.98 11.24
C VAL A 210 0.13 -4.47 11.23
N ALA A 211 0.79 -3.99 10.17
CA ALA A 211 1.00 -2.57 9.95
C ALA A 211 -0.33 -1.80 9.92
N ASP A 212 -0.39 -0.70 10.67
CA ASP A 212 -1.59 0.14 10.83
C ASP A 212 -1.42 1.55 10.27
N ASN A 213 -0.28 1.84 9.63
CA ASN A 213 -0.08 3.08 8.90
C ASN A 213 -0.94 3.13 7.64
N ILE A 214 -1.31 4.34 7.25
CA ILE A 214 -1.94 4.63 5.97
C ILE A 214 -0.86 4.54 4.89
N PRO A 215 -1.03 3.69 3.84
CA PRO A 215 -0.10 3.66 2.72
C PRO A 215 0.01 5.05 2.08
N ILE A 216 1.24 5.51 1.86
CA ILE A 216 1.48 6.78 1.18
C ILE A 216 1.28 6.57 -0.33
N ASN A 217 0.36 7.32 -0.94
CA ASN A 217 0.17 7.41 -2.39
C ASN A 217 0.07 8.90 -2.74
N ASN A 218 1.17 9.49 -3.21
CA ASN A 218 1.28 10.93 -3.45
C ASN A 218 0.68 11.35 -4.81
N ASN A 219 -0.46 10.78 -5.20
CA ASN A 219 -1.01 11.02 -6.53
C ASN A 219 -2.35 11.77 -6.44
N ALA A 220 -2.37 13.01 -6.95
CA ALA A 220 -3.58 13.83 -7.10
C ALA A 220 -3.76 14.18 -8.58
N PHE A 221 -4.99 14.03 -9.10
CA PHE A 221 -5.27 14.15 -10.53
C PHE A 221 -6.24 15.29 -10.79
N ASN A 222 -5.92 16.17 -11.73
CA ASN A 222 -6.69 17.40 -11.94
C ASN A 222 -7.43 17.38 -13.28
N VAL A 223 -8.75 17.38 -13.25
CA VAL A 223 -9.61 17.61 -14.41
C VAL A 223 -9.78 19.12 -14.60
N LEU A 224 -9.41 19.63 -15.77
CA LEU A 224 -9.52 21.06 -16.10
C LEU A 224 -10.76 21.32 -16.96
N TYR A 225 -11.51 22.37 -16.64
CA TYR A 225 -12.61 22.87 -17.45
C TYR A 225 -12.40 24.34 -17.84
N THR A 226 -12.72 24.68 -19.09
CA THR A 226 -12.77 26.05 -19.60
C THR A 226 -14.01 26.15 -20.48
N SER A 227 -14.86 27.19 -20.34
CA SER A 227 -16.17 27.29 -21.02
C SER A 227 -16.15 27.35 -22.55
N GLN A 228 -14.98 27.18 -23.18
CA GLN A 228 -14.87 27.04 -24.63
C GLN A 228 -14.25 25.69 -25.05
N ARG A 229 -13.60 24.95 -24.13
CA ARG A 229 -13.03 23.60 -24.30
C ARG A 229 -12.81 22.96 -22.91
N LEU A 230 -13.47 21.84 -22.64
CA LEU A 230 -13.09 20.90 -21.58
C LEU A 230 -11.80 20.19 -22.02
N ASN A 231 -10.98 19.86 -21.05
CA ASN A 231 -9.71 19.20 -21.31
C ASN A 231 -9.50 18.26 -20.13
N VAL A 232 -10.11 17.08 -20.22
CA VAL A 232 -9.95 16.03 -19.21
C VAL A 232 -8.56 15.46 -19.38
N TYR A 233 -7.63 15.88 -18.52
CA TYR A 233 -6.28 15.36 -18.48
C TYR A 233 -5.96 14.86 -17.08
N CYS A 234 -5.49 13.62 -16.95
CA CYS A 234 -4.84 13.19 -15.73
C CYS A 234 -3.41 13.74 -15.76
N LYS A 235 -3.09 14.73 -14.93
CA LYS A 235 -1.69 15.13 -14.71
C LYS A 235 -1.03 14.17 -13.72
N TYR A 236 0.11 13.61 -14.13
CA TYR A 236 1.00 12.75 -13.34
C TYR A 236 1.94 13.57 -12.46
#